data_AF-A0A967I7H1-F1
#
_entry.id   AF-A0A967I7H1-F1
#
_cell.length_a   1.000
_cell.length_b   1.000
_cell.length_c   1.000
_cell.angle_alpha   90.00
_cell.angle_beta   90.00
_cell.angle_gamma   90.00
#
_symmetry.space_group_name_H-M   'P 1'
#
loop_
_entity.id
_entity.type
_entity.pdbx_description
1 polymer ?
#
loop_
_entity_poly.entity_id
_entity_poly.type
_entity_poly.pdbx_seq_one_letter_code
_entity_poly.pdbx_strand_id
1 'polypeptide(L)'
;WGATEVKAPELVDAIVELTETGSSLRANNLRIIDELVASYPQMIANREAWQDDWKRKKIETLALMLRAALAAEDKVGLKMNVP
;
A
#
# COMPACT_ATOMS: atom_id res chain seq x y z
N TRP A 1 -0.85 -20.73 9.34
CA TRP A 1 -0.23 -19.54 9.94
C TRP A 1 -1.30 -18.48 9.99
N GLY A 2 -1.84 -18.25 11.20
CA GLY A 2 -3.18 -17.70 11.45
C GLY A 2 -3.17 -16.39 12.24
N ALA A 3 -4.33 -16.06 12.81
CA ALA A 3 -4.61 -14.81 13.54
C ALA A 3 -3.54 -14.50 14.60
N THR A 4 -2.68 -13.50 14.36
CA THR A 4 -1.69 -13.06 15.37
C THR A 4 -2.38 -12.51 16.60
N GLU A 5 -3.59 -11.96 16.43
CA GLU A 5 -4.41 -11.34 17.48
C GLU A 5 -4.73 -12.31 18.61
N VAL A 6 -4.80 -13.63 18.34
CA VAL A 6 -5.11 -14.64 19.35
C VAL A 6 -3.92 -15.03 20.23
N LYS A 7 -2.70 -14.58 19.87
CA LYS A 7 -1.49 -14.91 20.64
C LYS A 7 -1.42 -14.11 21.94
N ALA A 8 -2.04 -12.93 21.99
CA ALA A 8 -2.17 -12.16 23.21
C ALA A 8 -3.56 -12.41 23.85
N PRO A 9 -3.64 -12.65 25.18
CA PRO A 9 -2.55 -12.64 26.16
C PRO A 9 -1.94 -14.04 26.44
N GLU A 10 -2.44 -15.12 25.83
CA GLU A 10 -2.09 -16.48 26.26
C GLU A 10 -0.63 -16.86 26.02
N LEU A 11 0.00 -16.35 24.95
CA LEU A 11 1.37 -16.66 24.56
C LEU A 11 2.33 -15.48 24.72
N VAL A 12 1.85 -14.25 24.56
CA VAL A 12 2.65 -13.03 24.62
C VAL A 12 1.84 -11.88 25.22
N ASP A 13 2.54 -10.92 25.83
CA ASP A 13 1.89 -9.73 26.41
C ASP A 13 1.43 -8.72 25.36
N ALA A 14 2.08 -8.69 24.20
CA ALA A 14 1.79 -7.77 23.10
C ALA A 14 2.20 -8.37 21.75
N ILE A 15 1.61 -7.84 20.68
CA ILE A 15 1.89 -8.23 19.30
C ILE A 15 2.26 -7.01 18.47
N VAL A 16 2.97 -7.26 17.36
CA VAL A 16 3.11 -6.32 16.25
C VAL A 16 2.27 -6.86 15.10
N GLU A 17 1.32 -6.09 14.62
CA GLU A 17 0.35 -6.51 13.60
C GLU A 17 0.16 -5.42 12.54
N LEU A 18 -0.03 -5.85 11.30
CA LEU A 18 -0.46 -5.00 10.20
C LEU A 18 -1.96 -4.73 10.35
N THR A 19 -2.33 -3.45 10.43
CA THR A 19 -3.73 -3.07 10.53
C THR A 19 -4.04 -1.85 9.67
N GLU A 20 -5.24 -1.81 9.10
CA GLU A 20 -5.72 -0.67 8.32
C GLU A 20 -6.68 0.19 9.15
N THR A 21 -7.80 -0.41 9.59
CA THR A 21 -8.83 0.29 10.37
C THR A 21 -8.78 -0.01 11.87
N GLY A 22 -7.96 -0.99 12.29
CA GLY A 22 -7.92 -1.49 13.66
C GLY A 22 -9.13 -2.38 14.04
N SER A 23 -10.02 -2.71 13.10
CA SER A 23 -11.25 -3.46 13.40
C SER A 23 -10.98 -4.86 13.98
N SER A 24 -10.03 -5.60 13.39
CA SER A 24 -9.64 -6.94 13.88
C SER A 24 -9.06 -6.89 15.28
N LEU A 25 -8.21 -5.90 15.57
CA LEU A 25 -7.61 -5.73 16.90
C LEU A 25 -8.69 -5.49 17.96
N ARG A 26 -9.66 -4.61 17.68
CA ARG A 26 -10.78 -4.32 18.59
C ARG A 26 -11.69 -5.54 18.79
N ALA A 27 -11.95 -6.31 17.72
CA ALA A 27 -12.73 -7.54 17.81
C ALA A 27 -12.08 -8.60 18.72
N ASN A 28 -10.75 -8.52 18.91
CA ASN A 28 -9.98 -9.40 19.79
C ASN A 28 -9.58 -8.73 21.12
N ASN A 29 -10.28 -7.68 21.55
CA ASN A 29 -10.02 -6.95 22.79
C ASN A 29 -8.60 -6.36 22.91
N LEU A 30 -7.96 -6.06 21.78
CA LEU A 30 -6.66 -5.38 21.72
C LEU A 30 -6.84 -3.88 21.45
N ARG A 31 -5.84 -3.10 21.87
CA ARG A 31 -5.73 -1.67 21.57
C ARG A 31 -4.42 -1.37 20.86
N ILE A 32 -4.45 -0.42 19.94
CA ILE A 32 -3.23 0.10 19.31
C ILE A 32 -2.49 0.95 20.35
N ILE A 33 -1.22 0.63 20.57
CA ILE A 33 -0.35 1.37 21.51
C ILE A 33 0.44 2.43 20.73
N ASP A 34 1.00 2.04 19.58
CA ASP A 34 1.78 2.93 18.72
C ASP A 34 1.80 2.40 17.28
N GLU A 35 2.19 3.26 16.34
CA GLU A 35 2.43 2.90 14.94
C GLU A 35 3.94 2.83 14.67
N LEU A 36 4.44 1.66 14.29
CA LEU A 36 5.86 1.50 13.97
C LEU A 36 6.19 2.06 12.58
N VAL A 37 5.34 1.76 11.59
CA VAL A 37 5.54 2.13 10.19
C VAL A 37 4.19 2.27 9.49
N ALA A 38 3.93 3.43 8.89
CA ALA A 38 2.90 3.57 7.86
C ALA A 38 3.37 2.91 6.56
N SER A 39 2.70 1.84 6.13
CA SER A 39 2.98 1.18 4.86
C SER A 39 2.02 1.62 3.76
N TYR A 40 2.55 1.81 2.56
CA TYR A 40 1.76 2.03 1.35
C TYR A 40 2.34 1.19 0.21
N PRO A 41 1.53 0.79 -0.79
CA PRO A 41 2.05 0.10 -1.97
C PRO A 41 3.12 0.95 -2.67
N GLN A 42 4.24 0.32 -3.00
CA GLN A 42 5.35 0.96 -3.72
C GLN A 42 5.70 0.17 -4.97
N MET A 43 5.96 0.88 -6.07
CA MET A 43 6.54 0.28 -7.27
C MET A 43 8.06 0.22 -7.10
N ILE A 44 8.59 -0.98 -6.89
CA ILE A 44 10.02 -1.22 -6.69
C ILE A 44 10.61 -1.91 -7.92
N ALA A 45 11.75 -1.42 -8.40
CA ALA A 45 12.51 -2.02 -9.50
C ALA A 45 13.79 -2.67 -9.00
N ASN A 46 14.10 -3.87 -9.51
CA ASN A 46 15.39 -4.51 -9.28
C ASN A 46 16.54 -3.64 -9.85
N ARG A 47 17.65 -3.55 -9.13
CA ARG A 47 18.79 -2.68 -9.47
C ARG A 47 19.48 -3.06 -10.78
N GLU A 48 19.67 -4.35 -11.06
CA GLU A 48 20.28 -4.82 -12.30
C GLU A 48 19.35 -4.60 -13.49
N ALA A 49 18.05 -4.87 -13.32
CA ALA A 49 17.04 -4.58 -14.34
C ALA A 49 16.94 -3.07 -14.65
N TRP A 50 17.22 -2.21 -13.67
CA TRP A 50 17.25 -0.76 -13.86
C TRP A 50 18.47 -0.26 -14.66
N GLN A 51 19.56 -1.04 -14.70
CA GLN A 51 20.77 -0.71 -15.48
C GLN A 51 20.66 -1.14 -16.95
N ASP A 52 19.74 -2.04 -17.28
CA ASP A 52 19.42 -2.42 -18.66
C ASP A 52 18.47 -1.40 -19.28
N ASP A 53 18.92 -0.68 -20.31
CA ASP A 53 18.17 0.42 -20.93
C ASP A 53 16.80 -0.01 -21.47
N TRP A 54 16.70 -1.22 -22.03
CA TRP A 54 15.44 -1.73 -22.59
C TRP A 54 14.44 -2.04 -21.48
N LYS A 55 14.88 -2.65 -20.38
CA LYS A 55 14.04 -2.91 -19.20
C LYS A 55 13.67 -1.63 -18.49
N ARG A 56 14.63 -0.73 -18.27
CA ARG A 56 14.41 0.57 -17.62
C ARG A 56 13.34 1.38 -18.33
N LYS A 57 13.37 1.46 -19.66
CA LYS A 57 12.35 2.17 -20.44
C LYS A 57 10.95 1.61 -20.20
N LYS A 58 10.79 0.30 -20.05
CA LYS A 58 9.50 -0.34 -19.73
C LYS A 58 9.04 0.00 -18.32
N ILE A 59 9.94 -0.06 -17.34
CA ILE A 59 9.67 0.28 -15.95
C ILE A 59 9.24 1.76 -15.86
N GLU A 60 9.95 2.67 -16.51
CA GLU A 60 9.60 4.09 -16.56
C GLU A 60 8.23 4.32 -17.21
N THR A 61 7.92 3.57 -18.27
CA THR A 61 6.61 3.62 -18.94
C THR A 61 5.47 3.18 -18.01
N LEU A 62 5.65 2.09 -17.25
CA LEU A 62 4.68 1.67 -16.23
C LEU A 62 4.53 2.70 -15.11
N ALA A 63 5.65 3.26 -14.64
CA ALA A 63 5.64 4.29 -13.60
C ALA A 63 4.91 5.56 -14.06
N LEU A 64 5.06 5.94 -15.33
CA LEU A 64 4.30 7.04 -15.94
C LEU A 64 2.80 6.74 -15.95
N MET A 65 2.41 5.55 -16.40
CA MET A 65 0.99 5.14 -16.45
C MET A 65 0.35 5.10 -15.06
N LEU A 66 1.02 4.53 -14.07
CA LEU A 66 0.53 4.49 -12.69
C LEU A 66 0.35 5.90 -12.11
N ARG A 67 1.32 6.78 -12.32
CA ARG A 67 1.20 8.19 -11.88
C ARG A 67 0.06 8.92 -12.60
N ALA A 68 -0.13 8.67 -13.89
CA ALA A 68 -1.21 9.27 -14.66
C ALA A 68 -2.58 8.80 -14.16
N ALA A 69 -2.72 7.50 -13.86
CA ALA A 69 -3.95 6.94 -13.31
C ALA A 69 -4.29 7.56 -11.94
N LEU A 70 -3.32 7.61 -11.02
CA LEU A 70 -3.49 8.25 -9.71
C LEU A 70 -3.86 9.74 -9.85
N ALA A 71 -3.18 10.47 -10.75
CA ALA A 71 -3.47 11.90 -10.97
C ALA A 71 -4.82 12.17 -11.65
N ALA A 72 -5.44 11.15 -12.24
CA ALA A 72 -6.75 11.23 -12.89
C ALA A 72 -7.90 10.77 -11.98
N GLU A 73 -7.60 10.13 -10.85
CA GLU A 73 -8.59 9.57 -9.92
C GLU A 73 -9.66 10.59 -9.50
N ASP A 74 -9.23 11.82 -9.19
CA ASP A 74 -10.12 12.92 -8.76
C ASP A 74 -10.60 13.82 -9.91
N LYS A 75 -10.44 13.40 -11.17
CA LYS A 75 -10.75 14.23 -12.35
C LYS A 75 -11.90 13.64 -13.18
N VAL A 76 -12.65 14.54 -13.82
CA VAL A 76 -13.69 14.18 -14.79
C VAL A 76 -13.40 14.78 -16.16
N GLY A 77 -13.66 14.00 -17.22
CA GLY A 77 -13.56 14.50 -18.59
C GLY A 77 -14.78 15.33 -18.95
N LEU A 78 -14.58 16.62 -19.22
CA LEU A 78 -15.64 17.51 -19.72
C LEU A 78 -15.44 17.75 -21.22
N LYS A 79 -16.48 17.47 -22.01
CA LYS A 79 -16.51 17.77 -23.44
C LYS A 79 -17.68 18.70 -23.71
N MET A 80 -17.42 19.85 -24.33
CA MET A 80 -18.45 20.79 -24.75
C MET A 80 -18.27 21.14 -26.23
N ASN A 81 -19.39 21.39 -26.91
CA ASN A 81 -19.40 22.01 -28.23
C ASN A 81 -19.90 23.45 -28.04
N VAL A 82 -19.23 24.41 -28.70
CA VAL A 82 -19.56 25.84 -28.62
C VAL A 82 -20.01 26.29 -30.01
N PRO A 83 -21.08 27.11 -30.15
CA PRO A 83 -21.53 27.62 -31.45
C PRO A 83 -20.50 28.52 -32.15
#